data_AF-A0A4Y2RG23-F1
#
_entry.id   AF-A0A4Y2RG23-F1
#
_cell.length_a   1.000
_cell.length_b   1.000
_cell.length_c   1.000
_cell.angle_alpha   90.00
_cell.angle_beta   90.00
_cell.angle_gamma   90.00
#
_symmetry.space_group_name_H-M   'P 1'
#
loop_
_entity.id
_entity.type
_entity.pdbx_description
1 polymer ?
#
loop_
_entity_poly.entity_id
_entity_poly.type
_entity_poly.pdbx_seq_one_letter_code
_entity_poly.pdbx_strand_id
1 'polypeptide(L)'
;MKLKGLGEECVNHGLFGGIEHAETHQRYRMNLSNVDGSYNFELDVLDEKKICASLPKMNDAHCLNQLKDMGILISDAAINERSCLYEKNPGEIHLLIGADYAGKLLTGNIKHLSGSLVAVQTLLGWTVMGKSDTINTNKSSSLLVLSLHVNNAKISDLWNLDSLGIKEDSAKRTKTETQ
;
A
#
# COMPACT_ATOMS: atom_id res chain seq x y z
N MET A 1 23.20 9.89 4.30
CA MET A 1 23.04 8.87 5.37
C MET A 1 24.03 7.74 5.07
N LYS A 2 24.82 7.27 6.05
CA LYS A 2 25.63 6.04 5.87
C LYS A 2 24.83 4.87 6.45
N LEU A 3 24.29 4.03 5.57
CA LEU A 3 23.55 2.83 5.96
C LEU A 3 24.52 1.67 6.18
N LYS A 4 24.21 0.78 7.13
CA LYS A 4 24.98 -0.43 7.37
C LYS A 4 24.55 -1.49 6.34
N GLY A 5 25.45 -1.86 5.44
CA GLY A 5 25.25 -2.98 4.52
C GLY A 5 25.22 -4.32 5.30
N LEU A 6 24.27 -5.18 4.95
CA LEU A 6 24.07 -6.49 5.57
C LEU A 6 24.43 -7.65 4.62
N GLY A 7 24.66 -7.36 3.34
CA GLY A 7 24.96 -8.33 2.29
C GLY A 7 24.08 -8.13 1.07
N GLU A 8 24.20 -9.02 0.10
CA GLU A 8 23.42 -9.01 -1.14
C GLU A 8 22.25 -9.99 -1.07
N GLU A 9 21.16 -9.67 -1.77
CA GLU A 9 19.98 -10.51 -1.90
C GLU A 9 19.52 -10.54 -3.35
N CYS A 10 19.33 -11.74 -3.90
CA CYS A 10 18.78 -11.92 -5.24
C CYS A 10 17.24 -12.01 -5.15
N VAL A 11 16.56 -11.08 -5.81
CA VAL A 11 15.10 -10.97 -5.83
C VAL A 11 14.61 -11.21 -7.24
N ASN A 12 13.57 -12.04 -7.37
CA ASN A 12 12.85 -12.19 -8.63
C ASN A 12 11.67 -11.21 -8.67
N HIS A 13 11.78 -10.17 -9.49
CA HIS A 13 10.74 -9.17 -9.71
C HIS A 13 9.68 -9.72 -10.66
N GLY A 14 8.46 -9.91 -10.16
CA GLY A 14 7.29 -10.20 -10.98
C GLY A 14 6.59 -8.92 -11.43
N LEU A 15 6.45 -8.72 -12.74
CA LEU A 15 5.78 -7.58 -13.34
C LEU A 15 4.47 -8.00 -14.04
N PHE A 16 3.59 -7.02 -14.29
CA PHE A 16 2.37 -7.24 -15.06
C PHE A 16 2.68 -7.85 -16.43
N GLY A 17 1.83 -8.80 -16.84
CA GLY A 17 2.06 -9.58 -18.05
C GLY A 17 2.89 -10.85 -17.84
N GLY A 18 3.19 -11.21 -16.59
CA GLY A 18 3.94 -12.43 -16.26
C GLY A 18 5.43 -12.32 -16.58
N ILE A 19 5.96 -11.10 -16.65
CA ILE A 19 7.38 -10.87 -16.88
C ILE A 19 8.10 -11.04 -15.55
N GLU A 20 9.15 -11.85 -15.55
CA GLU A 20 10.02 -12.06 -14.41
C GLU A 20 11.42 -11.51 -14.68
N HIS A 21 12.01 -10.84 -13.69
CA HIS A 21 13.36 -10.31 -13.77
C HIS A 21 14.10 -10.53 -12.45
N ALA A 22 15.14 -11.37 -12.48
CA ALA A 22 16.01 -11.55 -11.32
C ALA A 22 17.06 -10.44 -11.24
N GLU A 23 17.12 -9.75 -10.11
CA GLU A 23 18.12 -8.71 -9.83
C GLU A 23 18.71 -8.91 -8.43
N THR A 24 19.98 -8.56 -8.27
CA THR A 24 20.66 -8.63 -6.98
C THR A 24 20.76 -7.23 -6.39
N HIS A 25 20.25 -7.09 -5.17
CA HIS A 25 20.21 -5.84 -4.43
C HIS A 25 21.12 -5.90 -3.22
N GLN A 26 21.69 -4.77 -2.85
CA GLN A 26 22.34 -4.62 -1.55
C GLN A 26 21.27 -4.43 -0.48
N ARG A 27 21.37 -5.24 0.58
CA ARG A 27 20.49 -5.15 1.74
C ARG A 27 21.12 -4.26 2.80
N TYR A 28 20.30 -3.38 3.37
CA TYR A 28 20.68 -2.45 4.42
C TYR A 28 19.73 -2.57 5.61
N ARG A 29 20.25 -2.20 6.78
CA ARG A 29 19.45 -1.99 7.98
C ARG A 29 19.10 -0.53 8.15
N MET A 30 17.83 -0.21 8.36
CA MET A 30 17.40 1.14 8.66
C MET A 30 16.47 1.18 9.89
N ASN A 31 16.51 2.29 10.61
CA ASN A 31 15.56 2.60 11.68
C ASN A 31 14.65 3.73 11.19
N LEU A 32 13.34 3.48 11.22
CA LEU A 32 12.31 4.45 10.87
C LEU A 32 11.63 4.96 12.12
N SER A 33 11.46 6.28 12.21
CA SER A 33 10.67 6.93 13.23
C SER A 33 9.46 7.65 12.63
N ASN A 34 8.37 7.71 13.37
CA ASN A 34 7.30 8.67 13.07
C ASN A 34 7.74 10.11 13.36
N VAL A 35 6.94 11.07 12.93
CA VAL A 35 7.29 12.51 12.95
C VAL A 35 7.49 13.06 14.37
N ASP A 36 6.72 12.57 15.34
CA ASP A 36 6.83 12.99 16.74
C ASP A 36 7.87 12.19 17.55
N GLY A 37 8.49 11.17 16.94
CA GLY A 37 9.49 10.31 17.56
C GLY A 37 8.94 9.32 18.59
N SER A 38 7.62 9.22 18.77
CA SER A 38 6.99 8.32 19.75
C SER A 38 7.09 6.85 19.36
N TYR A 39 7.27 6.54 18.08
CA TYR A 39 7.42 5.20 17.56
C TYR A 39 8.66 5.10 16.67
N ASN A 40 9.42 4.03 16.86
CA ASN A 40 10.49 3.65 15.96
C ASN A 40 10.51 2.14 15.74
N PHE A 41 10.98 1.72 14.57
CA PHE A 41 11.20 0.30 14.29
C PHE A 41 12.33 0.11 13.28
N GLU A 42 13.02 -1.01 13.43
CA GLU A 42 14.06 -1.46 12.51
C GLU A 42 13.46 -2.34 11.41
N LEU A 43 13.93 -2.12 10.18
CA LEU A 43 13.62 -2.95 9.03
C LEU A 43 14.85 -3.12 8.14
N ASP A 44 14.87 -4.25 7.44
CA ASP A 44 15.82 -4.50 6.38
C ASP A 44 15.21 -4.02 5.05
N VAL A 45 16.01 -3.34 4.24
CA VAL A 45 15.59 -2.80 2.94
C VAL A 45 16.62 -3.12 1.88
N LEU A 46 16.14 -3.20 0.63
CA LEU A 46 16.96 -3.38 -0.55
C LEU A 46 17.17 -2.03 -1.24
N ASP A 47 18.35 -1.81 -1.81
CA ASP A 47 18.57 -0.63 -2.64
C ASP A 47 17.91 -0.75 -4.01
N GLU A 48 17.51 0.40 -4.52
CA GLU A 48 17.00 0.53 -5.87
C GLU A 48 17.38 1.93 -6.36
N LYS A 49 17.86 2.04 -7.60
CA LYS A 49 18.24 3.34 -8.17
C LYS A 49 17.04 4.25 -8.30
N LYS A 50 15.89 3.67 -8.68
CA LYS A 50 14.61 4.37 -8.80
C LYS A 50 13.47 3.38 -8.62
N ILE A 51 12.72 3.54 -7.52
CA ILE A 51 11.61 2.66 -7.17
C ILE A 51 10.49 2.73 -8.22
N CYS A 52 10.07 3.95 -8.57
CA CYS A 52 9.02 4.15 -9.57
C CYS A 52 9.07 5.54 -10.21
N ALA A 53 8.22 5.75 -11.22
CA ALA A 53 7.95 7.09 -11.73
C ALA A 53 7.24 7.96 -10.67
N SER A 54 7.31 9.28 -10.82
CA SER A 54 6.68 10.20 -9.87
C SER A 54 5.18 9.94 -9.77
N LEU A 55 4.69 9.88 -8.54
CA LEU A 55 3.26 9.71 -8.28
C LEU A 55 2.55 11.06 -8.16
N PRO A 56 1.29 11.14 -8.62
CA PRO A 56 0.45 12.30 -8.36
C PRO A 56 0.15 12.39 -6.86
N LYS A 57 0.27 13.60 -6.31
CA LYS A 57 -0.12 13.91 -4.94
C LYS A 57 -1.62 14.16 -4.84
N MET A 58 -2.18 13.99 -3.64
CA MET A 58 -3.55 14.41 -3.39
C MET A 58 -3.72 15.92 -3.56
N ASN A 59 -4.67 16.31 -4.42
CA ASN A 59 -4.98 17.70 -4.74
C ASN A 59 -6.46 18.07 -4.52
N ASP A 60 -7.24 17.18 -3.90
CA ASP A 60 -8.66 17.41 -3.61
C ASP A 60 -8.81 18.28 -2.35
N ALA A 61 -9.12 19.57 -2.55
CA ALA A 61 -9.29 20.53 -1.48
C ALA A 61 -10.40 20.13 -0.47
N HIS A 62 -11.46 19.47 -0.93
CA HIS A 62 -12.55 19.04 -0.06
C HIS A 62 -12.09 17.89 0.86
N CYS A 63 -11.31 16.96 0.32
CA CYS A 63 -10.67 15.90 1.11
C CYS A 63 -9.66 16.47 2.12
N LEU A 64 -8.81 17.41 1.68
CA LEU A 64 -7.81 18.05 2.53
C LEU A 64 -8.42 18.81 3.71
N ASN A 65 -9.54 19.51 3.48
CA ASN A 65 -10.25 20.21 4.56
C ASN A 65 -10.86 19.23 5.57
N GLN A 66 -11.48 18.13 5.12
CA GLN A 66 -12.00 17.10 6.03
C GLN A 66 -10.89 16.49 6.90
N LEU A 67 -9.73 16.16 6.31
CA LEU A 67 -8.59 15.65 7.06
C LEU A 67 -8.13 16.63 8.12
N LYS A 68 -8.05 17.92 7.76
CA LYS A 68 -7.68 18.99 8.69
C LYS A 68 -8.69 19.11 9.84
N ASP A 69 -9.99 19.06 9.55
CA ASP A 69 -11.05 19.10 10.56
C ASP A 69 -11.00 17.90 11.51
N MET A 70 -10.51 16.75 11.03
CA MET A 70 -10.24 15.55 11.83
C MET A 70 -8.89 15.60 12.58
N GLY A 71 -8.10 16.66 12.42
CA GLY A 71 -6.76 16.76 12.99
C GLY A 71 -5.73 15.83 12.35
N ILE A 72 -6.01 15.35 11.14
CA ILE A 72 -5.12 14.45 10.38
C ILE A 72 -4.23 15.27 9.46
N LEU A 73 -2.92 15.11 9.63
CA LEU A 73 -1.89 15.70 8.79
C LEU A 73 -1.38 14.68 7.78
N ILE A 74 -1.25 15.09 6.54
CA ILE A 74 -0.65 14.28 5.47
C ILE A 74 0.51 15.04 4.84
N SER A 75 1.55 14.32 4.43
CA SER A 75 2.71 14.91 3.75
C SER A 75 2.34 15.57 2.42
N ASP A 76 1.33 15.10 1.70
CA ASP A 76 1.00 15.63 0.38
C ASP A 76 0.57 17.11 0.37
N ALA A 77 0.02 17.61 1.48
CA ALA A 77 -0.49 18.97 1.60
C ALA A 77 0.13 19.78 2.74
N ALA A 78 0.75 19.13 3.73
CA ALA A 78 1.32 19.80 4.90
C ALA A 78 2.76 20.28 4.69
N ILE A 79 3.35 20.15 3.50
CA ILE A 79 4.74 20.57 3.27
C ILE A 79 4.78 22.08 3.02
N ASN A 80 4.82 22.82 4.12
CA ASN A 80 5.58 24.05 4.17
C ASN A 80 7.08 23.71 4.01
N GLU A 81 7.78 24.54 3.26
CA GLU A 81 9.14 24.41 2.67
C GLU A 81 10.31 24.02 3.63
N ARG A 82 10.05 23.69 4.89
CA ARG A 82 11.07 23.53 5.94
C ARG A 82 11.25 22.11 6.47
N SER A 83 10.41 21.15 6.09
CA SER A 83 10.40 19.82 6.74
C SER A 83 10.91 18.66 5.88
N CYS A 84 11.31 18.91 4.63
CA CYS A 84 11.88 17.87 3.77
C CYS A 84 13.30 18.28 3.39
N LEU A 85 14.29 17.81 4.15
CA LEU A 85 15.72 18.03 3.91
C LEU A 85 16.24 17.45 2.57
N TYR A 86 15.36 16.89 1.72
CA TYR A 86 15.71 16.15 0.51
C TYR A 86 14.69 16.31 -0.63
N GLU A 87 14.12 17.49 -0.85
CA GLU A 87 13.29 17.72 -2.05
C GLU A 87 14.13 18.20 -3.24
N LYS A 88 14.88 17.27 -3.87
CA LYS A 88 15.18 17.46 -5.30
C LYS A 88 14.00 17.07 -6.18
N ASN A 89 13.18 16.09 -5.74
CA ASN A 89 12.01 15.60 -6.47
C ASN A 89 10.85 15.26 -5.50
N PRO A 90 9.88 16.16 -5.27
CA PRO A 90 8.83 15.98 -4.25
C PRO A 90 7.82 14.86 -4.56
N GLY A 91 7.86 14.25 -5.75
CA GLY A 91 6.97 13.15 -6.16
C GLY A 91 7.64 11.78 -6.22
N GLU A 92 8.90 11.68 -5.82
CA GLU A 92 9.68 10.44 -5.87
C GLU A 92 9.44 9.59 -4.60
N ILE A 93 9.21 8.29 -4.80
CA ILE A 93 9.19 7.33 -3.69
C ILE A 93 10.62 7.00 -3.32
N HIS A 94 10.96 7.20 -2.04
CA HIS A 94 12.28 6.91 -1.49
C HIS A 94 12.33 5.60 -0.70
N LEU A 95 11.17 5.03 -0.35
CA LEU A 95 11.06 3.84 0.46
C LEU A 95 9.76 3.08 0.14
N LEU A 96 9.86 1.77 -0.04
CA LEU A 96 8.73 0.85 0.01
C LEU A 96 8.81 -0.01 1.27
N ILE A 97 7.65 -0.22 1.91
CA ILE A 97 7.53 -1.11 3.07
C ILE A 97 6.76 -2.35 2.60
N GLY A 98 7.41 -3.50 2.68
CA GLY A 98 6.82 -4.78 2.31
C GLY A 98 5.72 -5.24 3.28
N ALA A 99 4.94 -6.22 2.84
CA ALA A 99 3.83 -6.79 3.62
C ALA A 99 4.31 -7.48 4.92
N ASP A 100 5.54 -7.96 4.93
CA ASP A 100 6.27 -8.52 6.08
C ASP A 100 6.42 -7.53 7.25
N TYR A 101 6.49 -6.23 6.95
CA TYR A 101 6.49 -5.15 7.94
C TYR A 101 5.16 -4.43 8.06
N ALA A 102 4.40 -4.29 6.96
CA ALA A 102 3.19 -3.48 6.93
C ALA A 102 2.16 -3.90 7.99
N GLY A 103 1.99 -5.20 8.22
CA GLY A 103 1.05 -5.72 9.23
C GLY A 103 1.32 -5.22 10.65
N LYS A 104 2.58 -4.91 11.00
CA LYS A 104 2.97 -4.37 12.31
C LYS A 104 2.67 -2.88 12.45
N LEU A 105 2.53 -2.17 11.33
CA LEU A 105 2.32 -0.72 11.31
C LEU A 105 0.84 -0.36 11.35
N LEU A 106 -0.05 -1.23 10.88
CA LEU A 106 -1.49 -0.97 10.85
C LEU A 106 -2.08 -0.96 12.27
N THR A 107 -2.84 0.09 12.59
CA THR A 107 -3.47 0.23 13.92
C THR A 107 -4.94 -0.21 13.93
N GLY A 108 -5.54 -0.39 12.75
CA GLY A 108 -6.97 -0.65 12.59
C GLY A 108 -7.87 0.58 12.68
N ASN A 109 -7.33 1.77 13.03
CA ASN A 109 -8.12 3.00 13.01
C ASN A 109 -8.29 3.51 11.57
N ILE A 110 -9.55 3.64 11.17
CA ILE A 110 -9.96 4.06 9.83
C ILE A 110 -10.93 5.23 9.98
N LYS A 111 -10.71 6.29 9.21
CA LYS A 111 -11.63 7.43 9.08
C LYS A 111 -12.15 7.50 7.66
N HIS A 112 -13.46 7.52 7.52
CA HIS A 112 -14.10 7.68 6.23
C HIS A 112 -14.09 9.16 5.82
N LEU A 113 -13.74 9.40 4.57
CA LEU A 113 -13.79 10.71 3.92
C LEU A 113 -14.96 10.71 2.93
N SER A 114 -15.24 11.85 2.33
CA SER A 114 -16.22 11.94 1.24
C SER A 114 -15.92 10.96 0.09
N GLY A 115 -16.97 10.37 -0.47
CA GLY A 115 -16.86 9.40 -1.57
C GLY A 115 -16.39 8.02 -1.08
N SER A 116 -15.49 7.40 -1.82
CA SER A 116 -14.91 6.08 -1.47
C SER A 116 -13.52 6.15 -0.86
N LEU A 117 -13.09 7.34 -0.43
CA LEU A 117 -11.80 7.55 0.22
C LEU A 117 -11.86 7.22 1.71
N VAL A 118 -10.76 6.66 2.21
CA VAL A 118 -10.53 6.41 3.63
C VAL A 118 -9.12 6.84 4.02
N ALA A 119 -8.99 7.37 5.23
CA ALA A 119 -7.71 7.57 5.89
C ALA A 119 -7.47 6.41 6.85
N VAL A 120 -6.33 5.73 6.70
CA VAL A 120 -5.92 4.60 7.54
C VAL A 120 -4.74 5.03 8.38
N GLN A 121 -4.85 4.83 9.70
CA GLN A 121 -3.78 5.14 10.62
C GLN A 121 -2.77 4.00 10.70
N THR A 122 -1.51 4.39 10.60
CA THR A 122 -0.35 3.55 10.89
C THR A 122 0.43 4.12 12.08
N LEU A 123 1.35 3.33 12.62
CA LEU A 123 2.30 3.81 13.63
C LEU A 123 3.26 4.90 13.10
N LEU A 124 3.39 5.06 11.78
CA LEU A 124 4.20 6.11 11.14
C LEU A 124 3.42 7.39 10.82
N GLY A 125 2.09 7.36 10.89
CA GLY A 125 1.22 8.45 10.47
C GLY A 125 0.01 7.95 9.69
N TRP A 126 -0.62 8.83 8.91
CA TRP A 126 -1.84 8.52 8.16
C TRP A 126 -1.57 8.36 6.67
N THR A 127 -2.25 7.40 6.05
CA THR A 127 -2.28 7.24 4.59
C THR A 127 -3.71 7.31 4.09
N VAL A 128 -3.91 7.91 2.92
CA VAL A 128 -5.23 8.02 2.27
C VAL A 128 -5.27 7.05 1.10
N MET A 129 -6.36 6.28 1.02
CA MET A 129 -6.56 5.29 -0.03
C MET A 129 -8.03 5.26 -0.47
N GLY A 130 -8.27 4.71 -1.65
CA GLY A 130 -9.60 4.62 -2.26
C GLY A 130 -9.72 5.45 -3.54
N LYS A 131 -10.90 5.43 -4.14
CA LYS A 131 -11.17 6.17 -5.38
C LYS A 131 -11.72 7.55 -5.04
N SER A 132 -11.04 8.58 -5.54
CA SER A 132 -11.57 9.95 -5.55
C SER A 132 -12.48 10.12 -6.76
N ASP A 133 -13.68 10.64 -6.53
CA ASP A 133 -14.64 10.98 -7.58
C ASP A 133 -14.26 12.29 -8.31
N THR A 134 -13.37 13.08 -7.72
CA THR A 134 -12.98 14.42 -8.16
C THR A 134 -11.82 14.40 -9.15
N ILE A 135 -11.05 13.31 -9.24
CA ILE A 135 -9.97 13.15 -10.21
C ILE A 135 -10.56 12.74 -11.56
N ASN A 136 -11.17 13.71 -12.23
CA ASN A 136 -11.68 13.58 -13.59
C ASN A 136 -10.56 13.81 -14.60
N THR A 137 -9.53 12.96 -14.56
CA THR A 137 -8.49 12.95 -15.59
C THR A 137 -8.53 11.62 -16.30
N ASN A 138 -8.38 11.63 -17.63
CA ASN A 138 -8.20 10.43 -18.46
C ASN A 138 -6.94 9.60 -18.09
N LYS A 139 -6.30 9.90 -16.96
CA LYS A 139 -5.17 9.20 -16.35
C LYS A 139 -5.60 8.83 -14.94
N SER A 140 -6.23 7.66 -14.81
CA SER A 140 -6.62 7.10 -13.52
C SER A 140 -5.37 6.93 -12.64
N SER A 141 -5.19 7.84 -11.69
CA SER A 141 -4.13 7.80 -10.68
C SER A 141 -4.45 6.84 -9.52
N SER A 142 -5.53 6.07 -9.64
CA SER A 142 -6.01 5.12 -8.62
C SER A 142 -5.30 3.74 -8.64
N LEU A 143 -4.26 3.56 -9.45
CA LEU A 143 -3.49 2.31 -9.47
C LEU A 143 -2.36 2.33 -8.42
N LEU A 144 -2.73 2.38 -7.14
CA LEU A 144 -1.87 1.88 -6.06
C LEU A 144 -2.25 0.42 -5.85
N VAL A 145 -1.67 -0.43 -6.70
CA VAL A 145 -1.95 -1.87 -6.80
C VAL A 145 -1.85 -2.53 -5.43
N LEU A 146 -2.99 -2.97 -4.88
CA LEU A 146 -3.03 -4.06 -3.90
C LEU A 146 -2.75 -5.35 -4.67
N SER A 147 -1.49 -5.75 -4.76
CA SER A 147 -1.13 -7.03 -5.35
C SER A 147 -1.57 -8.14 -4.39
N LEU A 148 -2.75 -8.72 -4.61
CA LEU A 148 -3.00 -10.08 -4.15
C LEU A 148 -2.09 -10.98 -4.98
N HIS A 149 -1.24 -11.76 -4.32
CA HIS A 149 -0.46 -12.80 -4.97
C HIS A 149 -1.41 -13.86 -5.53
N VAL A 150 -1.90 -13.65 -6.76
CA VAL A 150 -2.70 -14.62 -7.50
C VAL A 150 -1.72 -15.55 -8.19
N ASN A 151 -1.47 -16.68 -7.55
CA ASN A 151 -0.62 -17.73 -8.07
C ASN A 151 -1.25 -18.27 -9.36
N ASN A 152 -0.81 -17.78 -10.53
CA ASN A 152 -1.20 -18.19 -11.89
C ASN A 152 -2.68 -18.62 -12.08
N ALA A 153 -3.61 -17.98 -11.37
CA ALA A 153 -5.01 -18.36 -11.41
C ALA A 153 -5.64 -17.78 -12.68
N LYS A 154 -6.32 -18.63 -13.45
CA LYS A 154 -7.07 -18.20 -14.62
C LYS A 154 -8.23 -17.32 -14.15
N ILE A 155 -8.70 -16.40 -14.99
CA ILE A 155 -9.91 -15.61 -14.70
C ILE A 155 -11.14 -16.50 -14.37
N SER A 156 -11.17 -17.73 -14.89
CA SER A 156 -12.17 -18.74 -14.51
C SER A 156 -12.14 -19.09 -13.01
N ASP A 157 -10.99 -18.99 -12.37
CA ASP A 157 -10.79 -19.40 -10.97
C ASP A 157 -11.37 -18.37 -9.99
N LEU A 158 -11.61 -17.12 -10.43
CA LEU A 158 -12.34 -16.10 -9.68
C LEU A 158 -13.81 -16.46 -9.46
N TRP A 159 -14.38 -17.26 -10.36
CA TRP A 159 -15.77 -17.72 -10.30
C TRP A 159 -15.91 -19.13 -9.72
N ASN A 160 -14.80 -19.76 -9.35
CA ASN A 160 -14.84 -21.06 -8.71
C ASN A 160 -15.13 -20.87 -7.21
N LEU A 161 -16.31 -21.32 -6.77
CA LEU A 161 -16.76 -21.21 -5.38
C LEU A 161 -15.79 -21.91 -4.40
N ASP A 162 -15.13 -22.98 -4.84
CA ASP A 162 -14.11 -23.68 -4.06
C ASP A 162 -12.85 -22.82 -3.83
N SER A 163 -12.47 -22.01 -4.82
CA SER A 163 -11.34 -21.07 -4.73
C SER A 163 -11.65 -19.88 -3.80
N LEU A 164 -12.94 -19.55 -3.62
CA LEU A 164 -13.42 -18.52 -2.69
C LEU A 164 -13.64 -19.07 -1.27
N GLY A 165 -13.38 -20.37 -1.04
CA GLY A 165 -13.60 -21.02 0.25
C GLY A 165 -15.08 -21.25 0.60
N ILE A 166 -15.99 -21.10 -0.37
CA ILE A 166 -17.42 -21.38 -0.20
C ILE A 166 -17.65 -22.85 -0.56
N LYS A 167 -17.50 -23.73 0.43
CA LYS A 167 -17.94 -25.12 0.30
C LYS A 167 -19.44 -25.18 0.58
N GLU A 168 -20.23 -25.63 -0.38
CA GLU A 168 -21.61 -26.02 -0.10
C GLU A 168 -21.61 -27.22 0.82
N ASP A 169 -22.11 -27.03 2.04
CA ASP A 169 -22.38 -28.11 2.98
C ASP A 169 -23.66 -28.83 2.53
N SER A 170 -23.58 -29.58 1.43
CA SER A 170 -24.72 -30.30 0.82
C SER A 170 -25.16 -31.54 1.59
N ALA A 171 -24.93 -31.57 2.90
CA ALA A 171 -25.47 -32.57 3.80
C ALA A 171 -26.65 -31.98 4.60
N LYS A 172 -27.80 -31.72 3.95
CA LYS A 172 -29.14 -31.79 4.56
C LYS A 172 -30.26 -31.44 3.56
N ARG A 173 -30.86 -32.48 2.99
CA ARG A 173 -32.27 -32.89 3.19
C ARG A 173 -32.66 -33.87 2.07
N THR A 174 -32.45 -35.17 2.33
CA THR A 174 -33.27 -36.20 1.71
C THR A 174 -34.72 -35.95 2.11
N LYS A 175 -35.55 -35.49 1.16
CA LYS A 175 -37.00 -35.60 1.30
C LYS A 175 -37.35 -37.06 1.05
N THR A 176 -37.75 -37.76 2.11
CA THR A 176 -38.45 -39.04 2.02
C THR A 176 -39.75 -38.81 1.26
N GLU A 177 -39.85 -39.40 0.08
CA GLU A 177 -41.09 -39.51 -0.68
C GLU A 177 -41.93 -40.61 0.00
N THR A 178 -43.08 -40.23 0.56
CA THR A 178 -44.03 -41.19 1.15
C THR A 178 -45.06 -41.49 0.08
N GLN A 179 -45.19 -42.77 -0.22
CA GLN A 179 -46.12 -43.37 -1.19
C GLN A 179 -47.57 -43.31 -0.70
#